data_AF-A0A357VP01-F1
#
_entry.id   AF-A0A357VP01-F1
#
_cell.length_a   1.000
_cell.length_b   1.000
_cell.length_c   1.000
_cell.angle_alpha   90.00
_cell.angle_beta   90.00
_cell.angle_gamma   90.00
#
_symmetry.space_group_name_H-M   'P 1'
#
loop_
_entity.id
_entity.type
_entity.pdbx_description
1 polymer ?
#
loop_
_entity_poly.entity_id
_entity_poly.type
_entity_poly.pdbx_seq_one_letter_code
_entity_poly.pdbx_strand_id
1 'polypeptide(L)'
;MKSATAKLLLTLVFVLLILVLSVTYGKEITLLVSNPEKFRNWINSFGSLGVLIFISIQVFQVVVFVIPGEVVQVAGGYLYGTILGTLYSVIGITLGSLICFSIARILGYDFVKNIVSEEKLKKFDY
;
A
#
# COMPACT_ATOMS: atom_id res chain seq x y z
N MET A 1 -14.90 26.04 0.10
CA MET A 1 -15.03 25.47 1.46
C MET A 1 -15.57 24.04 1.49
N LYS A 2 -16.73 23.70 0.89
CA LYS A 2 -17.31 22.34 0.98
C LYS A 2 -16.45 21.19 0.41
N SER A 3 -15.62 21.43 -0.62
CA SER A 3 -14.75 20.37 -1.18
C SER A 3 -13.53 20.07 -0.30
N ALA A 4 -12.99 21.06 0.40
CA ALA A 4 -11.82 20.90 1.26
C ALA A 4 -12.15 20.08 2.52
N THR A 5 -13.29 20.35 3.15
CA THR A 5 -13.78 19.57 4.30
C THR A 5 -14.12 18.13 3.91
N ALA A 6 -14.66 17.90 2.70
CA ALA A 6 -14.92 16.56 2.19
C ALA A 6 -13.61 15.77 1.94
N LYS A 7 -12.60 16.40 1.35
CA LYS A 7 -11.26 15.79 1.19
C LYS A 7 -10.62 15.44 2.54
N LEU A 8 -10.73 16.34 3.53
CA LEU A 8 -10.23 16.11 4.89
C LEU A 8 -10.91 14.92 5.58
N LEU A 9 -12.25 14.86 5.52
CA LEU A 9 -13.01 13.73 6.05
C LEU A 9 -12.66 12.43 5.33
N LEU A 10 -12.50 12.45 4.00
CA LEU A 10 -12.11 11.27 3.23
C LEU A 10 -10.73 10.75 3.66
N THR A 11 -9.75 11.64 3.84
CA THR A 11 -8.41 11.25 4.31
C THR A 11 -8.46 10.71 5.73
N LEU A 12 -9.23 11.33 6.63
CA LEU A 12 -9.41 10.82 7.99
C LEU A 12 -10.05 9.44 8.00
N VAL A 13 -11.10 9.22 7.19
CA VAL A 13 -11.74 7.90 7.04
C VAL A 13 -10.76 6.88 6.45
N PHE A 14 -9.96 7.26 5.46
CA PHE A 14 -8.96 6.38 4.87
C PHE A 14 -7.87 5.99 5.88
N VAL A 15 -7.35 6.95 6.66
CA VAL A 15 -6.37 6.69 7.72
C VAL A 15 -6.98 5.83 8.83
N LEU A 16 -8.22 6.10 9.24
CA LEU A 16 -8.92 5.33 10.26
C LEU A 16 -9.18 3.89 9.78
N LEU A 17 -9.57 3.72 8.52
CA LEU A 17 -9.77 2.42 7.89
C LEU A 17 -8.47 1.62 7.87
N ILE A 18 -7.35 2.24 7.45
CA ILE A 18 -6.02 1.61 7.50
C ILE A 18 -5.70 1.19 8.93
N LEU A 19 -5.89 2.08 9.92
CA LEU A 19 -5.63 1.79 11.33
C LEU A 19 -6.45 0.60 11.85
N VAL A 20 -7.76 0.58 11.56
CA VAL A 20 -8.65 -0.51 11.97
C VAL A 20 -8.26 -1.82 11.30
N LEU A 21 -7.97 -1.80 9.99
CA LEU A 21 -7.52 -2.98 9.26
C LEU A 21 -6.18 -3.49 9.80
N SER A 22 -5.25 -2.59 10.12
CA SER A 22 -3.97 -2.93 10.74
C SER A 22 -4.11 -3.58 12.11
N VAL A 23 -4.94 -3.02 13.00
CA VAL A 23 -5.11 -3.55 14.35
C VAL A 23 -5.87 -4.88 14.33
N THR A 24 -6.86 -5.01 13.45
CA THR A 24 -7.74 -6.18 13.38
C THR A 24 -7.06 -7.35 12.67
N TYR A 25 -6.48 -7.11 11.49
CA TYR A 25 -5.96 -8.15 10.60
C TYR A 25 -4.43 -8.17 10.52
N GLY A 26 -3.74 -7.13 11.00
CA GLY A 26 -2.28 -7.02 10.88
C GLY A 26 -1.56 -8.21 11.50
N LYS A 27 -1.98 -8.69 12.67
CA LYS A 27 -1.36 -9.87 13.30
C LYS A 27 -1.52 -11.14 12.47
N GLU A 28 -2.73 -11.42 11.97
CA GLU A 28 -3.00 -12.61 11.17
C GLU A 28 -2.28 -12.55 9.82
N ILE A 29 -2.30 -11.40 9.17
CA ILE A 29 -1.59 -11.18 7.90
C ILE A 29 -0.09 -11.29 8.12
N THR A 30 0.48 -10.63 9.13
CA THR A 30 1.90 -10.74 9.44
C THR A 30 2.28 -12.20 9.71
N LEU A 31 1.50 -12.96 10.48
CA LEU A 31 1.76 -14.38 10.73
C LEU A 31 1.68 -15.25 9.46
N LEU A 32 0.72 -14.95 8.58
CA LEU A 32 0.53 -15.68 7.33
C LEU A 32 1.65 -15.41 6.33
N VAL A 33 2.07 -14.15 6.20
CA VAL A 33 3.16 -13.75 5.30
C VAL A 33 4.53 -14.11 5.91
N SER A 34 4.68 -14.12 7.23
CA SER A 34 5.93 -14.53 7.92
C SER A 34 6.26 -16.01 7.74
N ASN A 35 5.31 -16.82 7.28
CA ASN A 35 5.57 -18.19 6.85
C ASN A 35 5.48 -18.28 5.31
N PRO A 36 6.63 -18.21 4.61
CA PRO A 36 6.66 -18.22 3.14
C PRO A 36 5.97 -19.44 2.53
N GLU A 37 5.97 -20.59 3.22
CA GLU A 37 5.36 -21.82 2.75
C GLU A 37 3.83 -21.76 2.80
N LYS A 38 3.26 -21.23 3.89
CA LYS A 38 1.81 -20.99 3.99
C LYS A 38 1.34 -19.97 2.96
N PHE A 39 2.07 -18.87 2.81
CA PHE A 39 1.76 -17.86 1.80
C PHE A 39 1.84 -18.45 0.38
N ARG A 40 2.88 -19.27 0.12
CA ARG A 40 3.03 -19.97 -1.16
C ARG A 40 1.86 -20.90 -1.45
N ASN A 41 1.45 -21.72 -0.48
CA ASN A 41 0.32 -22.64 -0.66
C ASN A 41 -0.99 -21.88 -0.88
N TRP A 42 -1.18 -20.76 -0.18
CA TRP A 42 -2.34 -19.91 -0.38
C TRP A 42 -2.37 -19.28 -1.78
N ILE A 43 -1.25 -18.72 -2.27
CA ILE A 43 -1.15 -18.19 -3.64
C ILE A 43 -1.36 -19.30 -4.69
N ASN A 44 -0.74 -20.46 -4.49
CA ASN A 44 -0.87 -21.59 -5.41
C ASN A 44 -2.31 -22.16 -5.45
N SER A 45 -3.11 -21.96 -4.39
CA SER A 45 -4.52 -22.39 -4.40
C SER A 45 -5.37 -21.68 -5.46
N PHE A 46 -4.92 -20.53 -5.96
CA PHE A 46 -5.55 -19.78 -7.05
C PHE A 46 -5.06 -20.19 -8.45
N GLY A 47 -4.16 -21.17 -8.55
CA GLY A 47 -3.66 -21.71 -9.82
C GLY A 47 -3.00 -20.64 -10.70
N SER A 48 -3.47 -20.51 -11.95
CA SER A 48 -2.93 -19.57 -12.94
C SER A 48 -3.11 -18.10 -12.57
N LEU A 49 -4.06 -17.78 -11.68
CA LEU A 49 -4.28 -16.41 -11.19
C LEU A 49 -3.30 -16.01 -10.08
N GLY A 50 -2.45 -16.92 -9.59
CA GLY A 50 -1.52 -16.64 -8.49
C GLY A 50 -0.62 -15.43 -8.74
N VAL A 51 -0.11 -15.26 -9.97
CA VAL A 51 0.74 -14.10 -10.32
C VAL A 51 -0.01 -12.78 -10.21
N LEU A 52 -1.25 -12.75 -10.72
CA LEU A 52 -2.10 -11.55 -10.63
C LEU A 52 -2.41 -11.22 -9.18
N ILE A 53 -2.76 -12.23 -8.37
CA ILE A 53 -3.04 -12.05 -6.94
C ILE A 53 -1.79 -11.56 -6.20
N PHE A 54 -0.62 -12.12 -6.48
CA PHE A 54 0.64 -11.65 -5.92
C PHE A 54 0.90 -10.18 -6.24
N ILE A 55 0.74 -9.78 -7.51
CA ILE A 55 0.88 -8.37 -7.92
C ILE A 55 -0.16 -7.49 -7.22
N SER A 56 -1.41 -7.92 -7.10
CA SER A 56 -2.45 -7.18 -6.38
C SER A 56 -2.11 -6.98 -4.90
N ILE A 57 -1.52 -7.98 -4.24
CA ILE A 57 -1.03 -7.86 -2.86
C ILE A 57 0.12 -6.85 -2.79
N GLN A 58 1.04 -6.87 -3.75
CA GLN A 58 2.12 -5.88 -3.82
C GLN A 58 1.60 -4.45 -4.03
N VAL A 59 0.55 -4.27 -4.83
CA VAL A 59 -0.13 -2.97 -4.95
C VAL A 59 -0.76 -2.57 -3.62
N PHE A 60 -1.51 -3.47 -3.00
CA PHE A 60 -2.24 -3.21 -1.77
C PHE A 60 -1.31 -2.87 -0.60
N GLN A 61 -0.22 -3.62 -0.43
CA GLN A 61 0.74 -3.37 0.66
C GLN A 61 1.42 -2.01 0.51
N VAL A 62 1.70 -1.54 -0.71
CA VAL A 62 2.24 -0.18 -0.94
C VAL A 62 1.23 0.91 -0.59
N VAL A 63 -0.06 0.73 -0.95
CA VAL A 63 -1.09 1.74 -0.72
C VAL A 63 -1.53 1.82 0.74
N VAL A 64 -1.62 0.67 1.42
CA VAL A 64 -2.22 0.57 2.77
C VAL A 64 -1.13 0.49 3.85
N PHE A 65 0.11 0.13 3.50
CA PHE A 65 1.30 0.09 4.38
C PHE A 65 1.10 -0.65 5.71
N VAL A 66 0.27 -1.70 5.71
CA VAL A 66 0.00 -2.52 6.90
C VAL A 66 0.95 -3.72 6.98
N ILE A 67 1.30 -4.23 5.81
CA ILE A 67 2.08 -5.45 5.66
C ILE A 67 3.53 -5.02 5.38
N PRO A 68 4.52 -5.54 6.11
CA PRO A 68 5.91 -5.24 5.79
C PRO A 68 6.23 -5.78 4.39
N GLY A 69 6.61 -4.89 3.49
CA GLY A 69 6.80 -5.20 2.07
C GLY A 69 7.91 -6.21 1.83
N GLU A 70 8.91 -6.26 2.71
CA GLU A 70 10.04 -7.20 2.65
C GLU A 70 9.55 -8.65 2.72
N VAL A 71 8.55 -8.92 3.56
CA VAL A 71 8.05 -10.28 3.77
C VAL A 71 7.32 -10.77 2.51
N VAL A 72 6.54 -9.89 1.87
CA VAL A 72 5.86 -10.19 0.60
C VAL A 72 6.87 -10.43 -0.52
N GLN A 73 7.95 -9.63 -0.57
CA GLN A 73 9.01 -9.76 -1.57
C GLN A 73 9.79 -11.08 -1.41
N VAL A 74 10.17 -11.42 -0.17
CA VAL A 74 10.82 -12.71 0.15
C VAL A 74 9.91 -13.88 -0.23
N ALA A 75 8.62 -13.79 0.09
CA ALA A 75 7.66 -14.82 -0.29
C ALA A 75 7.49 -14.93 -1.81
N GLY A 76 7.53 -13.81 -2.54
CA GLY A 76 7.54 -13.79 -4.01
C GLY A 76 8.77 -14.47 -4.61
N GLY A 77 9.95 -14.26 -4.03
CA GLY A 77 11.17 -14.97 -4.40
C GLY A 77 11.07 -16.48 -4.15
N TYR A 78 10.41 -16.89 -3.07
CA TYR A 78 10.15 -18.31 -2.75
C TYR A 78 9.11 -18.94 -3.69
N LEU A 79 8.13 -18.17 -4.14
CA LEU A 79 7.04 -18.59 -5.04
C LEU A 79 7.48 -18.76 -6.49
N TYR A 80 8.14 -17.73 -7.04
CA TYR A 80 8.42 -17.61 -8.47
C TYR A 80 9.92 -17.65 -8.80
N GLY A 81 10.77 -17.82 -7.79
CA GLY A 81 12.21 -17.65 -7.92
C GLY A 81 12.64 -16.19 -7.88
N THR A 82 13.93 -15.94 -7.68
CA THR A 82 14.47 -14.59 -7.46
C THR A 82 14.16 -13.63 -8.60
N ILE A 83 14.32 -14.04 -9.86
CA ILE A 83 14.17 -13.16 -11.02
C ILE A 83 12.70 -12.77 -11.23
N LEU A 84 11.80 -13.76 -11.38
CA LEU A 84 10.38 -13.49 -11.63
C LEU A 84 9.69 -12.90 -10.40
N GLY A 85 10.04 -13.35 -9.19
CA GLY A 85 9.54 -12.77 -7.95
C GLY A 85 9.92 -11.29 -7.83
N THR A 86 11.14 -10.92 -8.21
CA THR A 86 11.57 -9.51 -8.26
C THR A 86 10.79 -8.74 -9.32
N LEU A 87 10.65 -9.28 -10.54
CA LEU A 87 9.92 -8.63 -11.62
C LEU A 87 8.46 -8.33 -11.23
N TYR A 88 7.75 -9.33 -10.69
CA TYR A 88 6.36 -9.15 -10.25
C TYR A 88 6.24 -8.19 -9.07
N SER A 89 7.23 -8.21 -8.16
CA SER A 89 7.29 -7.24 -7.06
C SER A 89 7.47 -5.81 -7.56
N VAL A 90 8.39 -5.58 -8.49
CA VAL A 90 8.63 -4.26 -9.09
C VAL A 90 7.38 -3.75 -9.80
N ILE A 91 6.67 -4.61 -10.55
CA ILE A 91 5.42 -4.25 -11.20
C ILE A 91 4.37 -3.81 -10.17
N GLY A 92 4.12 -4.63 -9.14
CA GLY A 92 3.13 -4.31 -8.12
C GLY A 92 3.49 -3.04 -7.32
N ILE A 93 4.76 -2.89 -6.95
CA ILE A 93 5.24 -1.71 -6.21
C ILE A 93 5.11 -0.45 -7.06
N THR A 94 5.44 -0.52 -8.35
CA THR A 94 5.32 0.61 -9.27
C THR A 94 3.86 1.02 -9.42
N LEU A 95 2.95 0.07 -9.62
CA LEU A 95 1.52 0.33 -9.71
C LEU A 95 0.96 0.94 -8.43
N GLY A 96 1.31 0.40 -7.25
CA GLY A 96 0.93 0.98 -5.96
C GLY A 96 1.46 2.40 -5.77
N SER A 97 2.69 2.66 -6.20
CA SER A 97 3.31 4.00 -6.13
C SER A 97 2.60 4.99 -7.06
N LEU A 98 2.21 4.57 -8.27
CA LEU A 98 1.43 5.40 -9.19
C LEU A 98 0.06 5.78 -8.59
N ILE A 99 -0.60 4.86 -7.89
CA ILE A 99 -1.84 5.13 -7.16
C ILE A 99 -1.59 6.17 -6.06
N CYS A 100 -0.57 5.97 -5.23
CA CYS A 100 -0.23 6.90 -4.16
C CYS A 100 0.08 8.31 -4.70
N PHE A 101 0.86 8.39 -5.77
CA PHE A 101 1.20 9.65 -6.43
C PHE A 101 -0.04 10.33 -7.02
N SER A 102 -0.94 9.55 -7.63
CA SER A 102 -2.20 10.08 -8.17
C SER A 102 -3.10 10.64 -7.06
N ILE A 103 -3.22 9.92 -5.94
CA ILE A 103 -3.94 10.39 -4.75
C ILE A 103 -3.33 11.71 -4.24
N ALA A 104 -2.00 11.76 -4.08
CA ALA A 104 -1.30 12.96 -3.65
C ALA A 104 -1.54 14.15 -4.60
N ARG A 105 -1.54 13.90 -5.91
CA ARG A 105 -1.81 14.92 -6.94
C ARG A 105 -3.26 15.45 -6.89
N ILE A 106 -4.23 14.59 -6.58
CA ILE A 106 -5.65 14.98 -6.46
C ILE A 106 -5.91 15.77 -5.16
N LEU A 107 -5.23 15.41 -4.07
CA LEU A 107 -5.30 16.15 -2.81
C LEU A 107 -4.71 17.55 -2.97
N GLY A 108 -3.52 17.65 -3.56
CA GLY A 108 -2.91 18.91 -4.01
C GLY A 108 -2.58 19.92 -2.89
N TYR A 109 -2.10 21.11 -3.29
CA TYR A 109 -1.67 22.17 -2.37
C TYR A 109 -2.80 22.66 -1.45
N ASP A 110 -4.03 22.77 -1.96
CA ASP A 110 -5.17 23.24 -1.17
C ASP A 110 -5.48 22.33 0.03
N PHE A 111 -5.28 21.02 -0.10
CA PHE A 111 -5.45 20.10 1.01
C PHE A 111 -4.35 20.29 2.06
N VAL A 112 -3.09 20.40 1.62
CA VAL A 112 -1.94 20.58 2.50
C VAL A 112 -2.04 21.91 3.26
N LYS A 113 -2.48 22.99 2.60
CA LYS A 113 -2.67 24.31 3.22
C LYS A 113 -3.65 24.30 4.39
N ASN A 114 -4.66 23.42 4.35
CA ASN A 114 -5.66 23.32 5.43
C ASN A 114 -5.19 22.48 6.63
N ILE A 115 -4.10 21.72 6.50
CA ILE A 115 -3.58 20.82 7.54
C ILE A 115 -2.27 21.35 8.13
N VAL A 116 -1.45 21.99 7.30
CA VAL A 116 -0.13 22.49 7.67
C VAL A 116 -0.22 24.00 7.93
N SER A 117 0.29 24.44 9.07
CA SER A 117 0.37 25.86 9.44
C SER A 117 1.08 26.69 8.36
N GLU A 118 0.55 27.88 8.04
CA GLU A 118 1.12 28.76 7.00
C GLU A 118 2.62 29.08 7.22
N GLU A 119 3.07 29.17 8.47
CA GLU A 119 4.46 29.40 8.84
C GLU A 119 5.42 28.30 8.34
N LYS A 120 4.94 27.05 8.27
CA LYS A 120 5.70 25.91 7.73
C LYS A 120 5.64 25.85 6.20
N LEU A 121 4.57 26.36 5.59
CA LEU A 121 4.42 26.42 4.13
C LEU A 121 5.35 27.47 3.53
N LYS A 122 5.49 28.63 4.18
CA LYS A 122 6.39 29.71 3.74
C LYS A 122 7.87 29.32 3.68
N LYS A 123 8.28 28.25 4.36
CA LYS A 123 9.66 27.70 4.25
C LYS A 123 9.93 26.99 2.91
N PHE A 124 8.89 26.65 2.16
CA PHE A 124 8.98 25.95 0.88
C PHE A 124 8.55 26.82 -0.32
N ASP A 125 8.03 28.02 -0.06
CA ASP A 125 7.84 29.06 -1.08
C ASP A 125 9.21 29.73 -1.32
N TYR A 126 9.98 29.19 -2.27
CA TYR A 126 11.20 29.80 -2.81
C TYR A 126 10.87 30.77 -3.95
#